data_AF-A0A966Q0L6-F1
#
_entry.id   AF-A0A966Q0L6-F1
#
_cell.length_a   1.000
_cell.length_b   1.000
_cell.length_c   1.000
_cell.angle_alpha   90.00
_cell.angle_beta   90.00
_cell.angle_gamma   90.00
#
_symmetry.space_group_name_H-M   'P 1'
#
loop_
_entity.id
_entity.type
_entity.pdbx_description
1 polymer ?
#
loop_
_entity_poly.entity_id
_entity_poly.type
_entity_poly.pdbx_seq_one_letter_code
_entity_poly.pdbx_strand_id
1 'polypeptide(L)'
;MNLDDLILSGAIEPAGVDPDTGELLYNFTDKLKYVSPVLAREAANMFDSHIMKLWELGMVSMNVMAENPVVTLTKKAFDPELIKSLDEDILHTLREVKRHLSRQ
;
A
#
# COMPACT_ATOMS: atom_id res chain seq x y z
N MET A 1 19.88 10.27 -2.28
CA MET A 1 18.64 11.01 -2.02
C MET A 1 18.21 10.62 -0.63
N ASN A 2 18.16 11.59 0.28
CA ASN A 2 17.74 11.36 1.66
C ASN A 2 16.26 11.77 1.85
N LEU A 3 15.75 11.65 3.07
CA LEU A 3 14.38 12.00 3.40
C LEU A 3 14.07 13.48 3.13
N ASP A 4 14.98 14.37 3.52
CA ASP A 4 14.81 15.82 3.35
C ASP A 4 14.70 16.22 1.87
N ASP A 5 15.50 15.61 1.00
CA ASP A 5 15.44 15.81 -0.46
C ASP A 5 14.04 15.44 -1.01
N LEU A 6 13.47 14.35 -0.52
CA LEU A 6 12.15 13.86 -0.94
C LEU A 6 11.03 14.78 -0.44
N ILE A 7 11.15 15.31 0.77
CA ILE A 7 10.19 16.28 1.33
C ILE A 7 10.25 17.59 0.54
N LEU A 8 11.45 18.14 0.35
CA LEU A 8 11.65 19.44 -0.32
C LEU A 8 11.25 19.41 -1.80
N SER A 9 11.43 18.27 -2.47
CA SER A 9 10.94 18.06 -3.84
C SER A 9 9.43 17.82 -3.91
N GLY A 10 8.78 17.59 -2.77
CA GLY A 10 7.37 17.22 -2.65
C GLY A 10 7.08 15.82 -3.17
N ALA A 11 8.09 14.94 -3.28
CA ALA A 11 7.92 13.54 -3.64
C ALA A 11 7.23 12.74 -2.53
N ILE A 12 7.36 13.19 -1.29
CA ILE A 12 6.64 12.69 -0.13
C ILE A 12 6.05 13.84 0.69
N GLU A 13 5.03 13.55 1.49
CA GLU A 13 4.38 14.52 2.39
C GLU A 13 4.05 13.89 3.75
N PRO A 14 4.08 14.66 4.86
CA PRO A 14 3.68 14.16 6.17
C PRO A 14 2.23 13.67 6.16
N ALA A 15 2.01 12.45 6.64
CA ALA A 15 0.72 11.77 6.66
C ALA A 15 0.15 11.62 8.08
N GLY A 16 1.02 11.61 9.08
CA GLY A 16 0.63 11.42 10.48
C GLY A 16 1.82 11.11 11.36
N VAL A 17 1.52 10.61 12.56
CA VAL A 17 2.52 10.15 13.53
C VAL A 17 2.14 8.73 13.90
N ASP A 18 3.13 7.85 13.91
CA ASP A 18 2.97 6.49 14.42
C ASP A 18 2.65 6.56 15.93
N PRO A 19 1.53 5.98 16.39
CA PRO A 19 1.10 6.10 17.79
C PRO A 19 1.97 5.30 18.76
N ASP A 20 2.71 4.31 18.28
CA ASP A 20 3.52 3.40 19.10
C ASP A 20 4.97 3.89 19.19
N THR A 21 5.53 4.40 18.09
CA THR A 21 6.93 4.87 18.03
C THR A 21 7.08 6.38 18.16
N GLY A 22 6.04 7.15 17.83
CA GLY A 22 6.08 8.62 17.75
C GLY A 22 6.79 9.16 16.50
N GLU A 23 7.15 8.30 15.54
CA GLU A 23 7.81 8.70 14.30
C GLU A 23 6.84 9.36 13.32
N LEU A 24 7.33 10.31 12.52
CA LEU A 24 6.56 10.93 11.43
C LEU A 24 6.38 9.93 10.28
N LEU A 25 5.13 9.73 9.88
CA LEU A 25 4.77 8.93 8.72
C LEU A 25 4.64 9.82 7.49
N TYR A 26 4.97 9.26 6.32
CA TYR A 26 4.95 9.96 5.04
C TYR A 26 4.15 9.20 3.99
N ASN A 27 3.40 9.92 3.16
CA ASN A 27 2.79 9.38 1.96
C ASN A 27 3.64 9.73 0.74
N PHE A 28 3.69 8.81 -0.23
CA PHE A 28 4.20 9.13 -1.56
C PHE A 28 3.21 10.02 -2.31
N THR A 29 3.72 10.99 -3.07
CA THR A 29 2.91 11.81 -3.97
C THR A 29 3.12 11.39 -5.43
N ASP A 30 2.26 11.88 -6.32
CA ASP A 30 2.43 11.70 -7.76
C ASP A 30 3.75 12.25 -8.31
N LYS A 31 4.45 13.12 -7.57
CA LYS A 31 5.74 13.68 -7.99
C LYS A 31 6.88 12.67 -7.88
N LEU A 32 6.73 11.63 -7.05
CA LEU A 32 7.78 10.63 -6.83
C LEU A 32 8.25 9.99 -8.14
N LYS A 33 7.33 9.73 -9.08
CA LYS A 33 7.64 9.12 -10.39
C LYS A 33 8.58 9.98 -11.25
N TYR A 34 8.68 11.28 -10.99
CA TYR A 34 9.58 12.20 -11.68
C TYR A 34 10.85 12.48 -10.88
N VAL A 35 10.74 12.55 -9.55
CA VAL A 35 11.87 12.84 -8.65
C VAL A 35 12.78 11.62 -8.50
N SER A 36 12.20 10.44 -8.27
CA SER A 36 12.93 9.18 -8.16
C SER A 36 12.11 8.05 -8.81
N PRO A 37 12.25 7.86 -10.13
CA PRO A 37 11.56 6.79 -10.86
C PRO A 37 11.91 5.40 -10.34
N VAL A 38 13.11 5.22 -9.81
CA VAL A 38 13.57 3.95 -9.21
C VAL A 38 12.76 3.66 -7.94
N LEU A 39 12.68 4.62 -7.02
CA LEU A 39 11.93 4.44 -5.77
C LEU A 39 10.42 4.28 -6.03
N ALA A 40 9.87 5.03 -6.99
CA ALA A 40 8.48 4.86 -7.41
C ALA A 40 8.20 3.42 -7.91
N ARG A 41 9.11 2.85 -8.70
CA ARG A 41 8.99 1.48 -9.18
C ARG A 41 9.14 0.46 -8.06
N GLU A 42 10.06 0.67 -7.13
CA GLU A 42 10.23 -0.22 -5.97
C GLU A 42 8.99 -0.22 -5.07
N ALA A 43 8.42 0.95 -4.80
CA ALA A 43 7.17 1.08 -4.05
C ALA A 43 5.99 0.37 -4.75
N ALA A 44 5.87 0.54 -6.08
CA ALA A 44 4.86 -0.15 -6.88
C ALA A 44 5.05 -1.68 -6.84
N ASN A 45 6.26 -2.17 -7.06
CA ASN A 45 6.56 -3.60 -7.01
C ASN A 45 6.26 -4.22 -5.64
N MET A 46 6.56 -3.50 -4.56
CA MET A 46 6.23 -3.91 -3.20
C MET A 46 4.72 -4.03 -3.03
N PHE A 47 3.97 -3.00 -3.42
CA PHE A 47 2.51 -3.02 -3.36
C PHE A 47 1.91 -4.16 -4.18
N ASP A 48 2.38 -4.38 -5.41
CA ASP A 48 1.95 -5.49 -6.27
C ASP A 48 2.21 -6.85 -5.61
N SER A 49 3.37 -7.04 -4.99
CA SER A 49 3.70 -8.28 -4.28
C SER A 49 2.75 -8.53 -3.10
N HIS A 50 2.36 -7.48 -2.37
CA HIS A 50 1.42 -7.58 -1.26
C HIS A 50 -0.01 -7.87 -1.76
N ILE A 51 -0.42 -7.26 -2.87
CA ILE A 51 -1.72 -7.54 -3.51
C ILE A 51 -1.79 -8.99 -3.98
N MET A 52 -0.72 -9.52 -4.59
CA MET A 52 -0.63 -10.94 -4.95
C MET A 52 -0.72 -11.84 -3.71
N LYS A 53 -0.07 -11.47 -2.62
CA LYS A 53 -0.17 -12.24 -1.37
C LYS A 53 -1.59 -12.26 -0.81
N LEU A 54 -2.26 -11.11 -0.78
CA LEU A 54 -3.66 -11.02 -0.37
C LEU A 54 -4.58 -11.84 -1.28
N TRP A 55 -4.25 -11.96 -2.56
CA TRP A 55 -5.00 -12.77 -3.53
C TRP A 55 -4.80 -14.26 -3.28
N GLU A 56 -3.57 -14.71 -3.04
CA GLU A 56 -3.27 -16.09 -2.64
C GLU A 56 -4.03 -16.51 -1.38
N LEU A 57 -4.15 -15.60 -0.40
CA LEU A 57 -4.92 -15.82 0.82
C LEU A 57 -6.45 -15.77 0.58
N GLY A 58 -6.88 -15.40 -0.62
CA GLY A 58 -8.27 -15.25 -1.01
C GLY A 58 -8.96 -14.05 -0.36
N MET A 59 -8.20 -13.08 0.15
CA MET A 59 -8.71 -11.84 0.74
C MET A 59 -9.09 -10.82 -0.32
N VAL A 60 -8.38 -10.82 -1.46
CA VAL A 60 -8.78 -10.03 -2.64
C VAL A 60 -9.09 -10.96 -3.82
N SER A 61 -9.93 -10.46 -4.73
CA SER A 61 -10.23 -11.11 -6.00
C SER A 61 -9.88 -10.18 -7.14
N MET A 62 -9.18 -10.72 -8.14
CA MET A 62 -8.82 -10.03 -9.37
C MET A 62 -8.65 -11.05 -10.51
N ASN A 63 -8.81 -10.59 -11.75
CA ASN A 63 -8.37 -11.35 -12.92
C ASN A 63 -6.90 -11.03 -13.21
N VAL A 64 -5.98 -11.89 -12.74
CA VAL A 64 -4.53 -11.70 -12.90
C VAL A 64 -4.04 -11.73 -14.34
N MET A 65 -4.87 -12.19 -15.29
CA MET A 65 -4.55 -12.22 -16.72
C MET A 65 -5.03 -10.95 -17.46
N ALA A 66 -5.75 -10.06 -16.78
CA ALA A 66 -6.16 -8.78 -17.38
C ALA A 66 -4.97 -7.82 -17.45
N GLU A 67 -4.91 -7.00 -18.50
CA GLU A 67 -3.89 -5.97 -18.69
C GLU A 67 -3.92 -4.92 -17.56
N ASN A 68 -5.11 -4.63 -17.02
CA ASN A 68 -5.30 -3.79 -15.85
C ASN A 68 -6.27 -4.47 -14.88
N PRO A 69 -5.77 -5.31 -13.95
CA PRO A 69 -6.61 -6.10 -13.06
C PRO A 69 -7.36 -5.22 -12.07
N VAL A 70 -8.69 -5.29 -12.09
CA VAL A 70 -9.52 -4.64 -11.06
C VAL A 70 -9.50 -5.49 -9.79
N VAL A 71 -9.03 -4.89 -8.70
CA VAL A 71 -8.95 -5.52 -7.37
C VAL A 71 -10.26 -5.29 -6.62
N THR A 72 -10.81 -6.35 -6.04
CA THR A 72 -12.01 -6.31 -5.19
C THR A 72 -11.78 -7.04 -3.87
N LEU A 73 -12.45 -6.62 -2.81
CA LEU A 73 -12.37 -7.29 -1.51
C LEU A 73 -13.32 -8.48 -1.47
N THR A 74 -12.86 -9.61 -0.94
CA THR A 74 -13.72 -10.75 -0.63
C THR A 74 -14.23 -10.67 0.81
N LYS A 75 -15.13 -11.60 1.19
CA LYS A 75 -15.56 -11.74 2.59
C LYS A 75 -14.40 -12.03 3.55
N LYS A 76 -13.38 -12.76 3.10
CA LYS A 76 -12.19 -13.10 3.91
C LYS A 76 -11.37 -11.87 4.28
N ALA A 77 -11.44 -10.80 3.48
CA ALA A 77 -10.81 -9.53 3.83
C ALA A 77 -11.31 -8.97 5.18
N PHE A 78 -12.49 -9.38 5.64
CA PHE A 78 -13.13 -8.89 6.87
C PHE A 78 -13.13 -9.93 8.00
N ASP A 79 -12.48 -11.09 7.79
CA ASP A 79 -12.37 -12.14 8.80
C ASP A 79 -11.31 -11.75 9.86
N PRO A 80 -11.70 -11.55 11.12
CA PRO A 80 -10.77 -11.12 12.18
C PRO A 80 -9.61 -12.07 12.41
N GLU A 81 -9.80 -13.38 12.28
CA GLU A 81 -8.76 -14.37 12.56
C GLU A 81 -7.72 -14.40 11.43
N LEU A 82 -8.19 -14.33 10.19
CA LEU A 82 -7.29 -14.20 9.04
C LEU A 82 -6.51 -12.89 9.08
N ILE A 83 -7.15 -11.78 9.46
CA ILE A 83 -6.49 -10.46 9.58
C ILE A 83 -5.37 -10.50 10.65
N LYS A 84 -5.61 -11.15 11.80
CA LYS A 84 -4.60 -11.27 12.87
C LYS A 84 -3.38 -12.09 12.45
N SER A 85 -3.53 -12.99 11.48
CA SER A 85 -2.43 -13.82 10.98
C SER A 85 -1.54 -13.14 9.93
N LEU A 86 -1.87 -11.91 9.52
CA LEU A 86 -1.10 -11.18 8.53
C LEU A 86 0.15 -10.55 9.14
N ASP A 87 1.24 -10.58 8.38
CA ASP A 87 2.41 -9.75 8.66
C ASP A 87 2.03 -8.27 8.57
N GLU A 88 2.75 -7.42 9.31
CA GLU A 88 2.41 -5.99 9.48
C GLU A 88 2.29 -5.24 8.15
N ASP A 89 3.22 -5.47 7.21
CA ASP A 89 3.23 -4.84 5.89
C ASP A 89 2.02 -5.25 5.03
N ILE A 90 1.65 -6.53 5.09
CA ILE A 90 0.49 -7.08 4.37
C ILE A 90 -0.81 -6.55 4.98
N LEU A 91 -0.86 -6.47 6.31
CA LEU A 91 -1.98 -5.89 7.06
C LEU A 91 -2.15 -4.41 6.74
N HIS A 92 -1.06 -3.64 6.69
CA HIS A 92 -1.06 -2.25 6.28
C HIS A 92 -1.63 -2.11 4.87
N THR A 93 -1.14 -2.91 3.92
CA THR A 93 -1.64 -2.91 2.54
C THR A 93 -3.14 -3.23 2.47
N LEU A 94 -3.61 -4.24 3.21
CA LEU A 94 -5.04 -4.58 3.26
C LEU A 94 -5.89 -3.42 3.80
N ARG A 95 -5.42 -2.70 4.83
CA ARG A 95 -6.10 -1.52 5.38
C ARG A 95 -6.19 -0.40 4.35
N GLU A 96 -5.13 -0.17 3.60
CA GLU A 96 -5.10 0.83 2.52
C GLU A 96 -6.06 0.49 1.38
N VAL A 97 -6.06 -0.76 0.91
CA VAL A 97 -7.02 -1.23 -0.10
C VAL A 97 -8.46 -1.02 0.39
N LYS A 98 -8.77 -1.40 1.64
CA LYS A 98 -10.09 -1.14 2.25
C LYS A 98 -10.43 0.35 2.27
N ARG A 99 -9.48 1.18 2.69
CA ARG A 99 -9.66 2.64 2.79
C ARG A 99 -10.00 3.26 1.44
N HIS A 100 -9.29 2.85 0.39
CA HIS A 100 -9.51 3.37 -0.97
C HIS A 100 -10.80 2.87 -1.61
N LEU A 101 -11.13 1.59 -1.45
CA LEU A 101 -12.35 1.01 -2.02
C LEU A 101 -13.63 1.41 -1.26
N SER A 102 -13.54 1.79 0.02
CA SER A 102 -14.70 2.28 0.78
C SER A 102 -15.04 3.76 0.51
N ARG A 103 -14.18 4.48 -0.22
CA ARG A 103 -14.37 5.89 -0.57
C ARG A 103 -14.92 6.09 -2.00
N GLN A 104 -15.10 5.00 -2.75
CA GLN A 104 -15.78 4.97 -4.05
C GLN A 104 -17.26 4.65 -3.85
#